data_AF-X0YBW6-F1
#
_entry.id   AF-X0YBW6-F1
#
_cell.length_a   1.000
_cell.length_b   1.000
_cell.length_c   1.000
_cell.angle_alpha   90.00
_cell.angle_beta   90.00
_cell.angle_gamma   90.00
#
_symmetry.space_group_name_H-M   'P 1'
#
loop_
_entity.id
_entity.type
_entity.pdbx_description
1 polymer ?
#
loop_
_entity_poly.entity_id
_entity_poly.type
_entity_poly.pdbx_seq_one_letter_code
_entity_poly.pdbx_strand_id
1 'polypeptide(L)'
;ILYEQPLQLPEEPTGKEGTLLEKVTDEMARLLAMGKIDVDVNLTATFIGDKRVLADIKLLAESGYGEDKFGNNVPLSEKLGYLRR
;
A
#
# COMPACT_ATOMS: atom_id res chain seq x y z
N ILE A 1 0.37 10.91 7.32
CA ILE A 1 1.30 10.99 6.19
C ILE A 1 2.13 12.23 6.44
N LEU A 2 3.43 12.06 6.71
CA LEU A 2 4.36 13.17 6.91
C LEU A 2 5.04 13.41 5.58
N TYR A 3 4.43 14.23 4.74
CA TYR A 3 5.10 14.73 3.54
C TYR A 3 6.25 15.63 3.99
N GLU A 4 7.38 15.55 3.30
CA GLU A 4 8.46 16.53 3.43
C GLU A 4 7.89 17.95 3.32
N GLN A 5 8.24 18.83 4.26
CA GLN A 5 7.83 20.23 4.25
C GLN A 5 9.07 21.13 4.12
N PRO A 6 9.19 21.92 3.04
CA PRO A 6 8.22 22.07 1.94
C PRO A 6 8.18 20.85 1.00
N LEU A 7 7.02 20.64 0.35
CA LEU A 7 6.89 19.60 -0.68
C LEU A 7 7.81 19.93 -1.85
N GLN A 8 8.87 19.16 -2.02
CA GLN A 8 9.77 19.28 -3.17
C GLN A 8 9.35 18.30 -4.26
N LEU A 9 8.97 18.82 -5.42
CA LEU A 9 8.69 18.05 -6.63
C LEU A 9 9.89 18.17 -7.58
N PRO A 10 10.20 17.13 -8.36
CA PRO A 10 11.23 17.24 -9.38
C PRO A 10 10.83 18.23 -10.47
N GLU A 11 11.82 18.95 -11.03
CA GLU A 11 11.58 20.00 -12.03
C GLU A 11 11.05 19.46 -13.36
N GLU A 12 11.52 18.29 -13.78
CA GLU A 12 11.07 17.64 -15.02
C GLU A 12 10.17 16.43 -14.72
N PRO A 13 9.07 16.25 -15.47
CA PRO A 13 8.23 15.06 -15.41
C PRO A 13 8.93 13.85 -16.04
N THR A 14 8.49 12.64 -15.68
CA THR A 14 8.96 11.41 -16.34
C THR A 14 8.47 11.30 -17.79
N GLY A 15 9.35 10.79 -18.67
CA GLY A 15 9.01 10.37 -20.03
C GLY A 15 8.68 11.51 -21.00
N LYS A 16 9.42 11.62 -22.11
CA LYS A 16 9.14 12.64 -23.16
C LYS A 16 8.10 12.15 -24.19
N GLU A 17 7.92 10.84 -24.33
CA GLU A 17 7.12 10.19 -25.36
C GLU A 17 5.89 9.48 -24.78
N GLY A 18 4.99 8.99 -25.65
CA GLY A 18 3.74 8.33 -25.24
C GLY A 18 2.50 9.22 -25.21
N THR A 19 1.36 8.58 -25.00
CA THR A 19 0.05 9.20 -24.82
C THR A 19 -0.03 10.00 -23.52
N LEU A 20 -1.02 10.88 -23.39
CA LEU A 20 -1.25 11.63 -22.15
C LEU A 20 -1.49 10.69 -20.95
N LEU A 21 -2.22 9.60 -21.15
CA LEU A 21 -2.52 8.64 -20.08
C LEU A 21 -1.26 7.96 -19.55
N GLU A 22 -0.38 7.53 -20.45
CA GLU A 22 0.91 6.92 -20.07
C GLU A 22 1.75 7.90 -19.27
N LYS A 23 1.88 9.15 -19.75
CA LYS A 23 2.63 10.21 -19.04
C LYS A 23 2.10 10.48 -17.64
N VAL A 24 0.78 10.54 -17.47
CA VAL A 24 0.15 10.74 -16.15
C VAL A 24 0.39 9.53 -15.25
N THR A 25 0.25 8.32 -15.78
CA THR A 25 0.44 7.07 -15.03
C THR A 25 1.88 6.95 -14.55
N ASP A 26 2.85 7.25 -15.42
CA ASP A 26 4.27 7.22 -15.09
C ASP A 26 4.63 8.25 -14.02
N GLU A 27 4.12 9.48 -14.15
CA GLU A 27 4.38 10.54 -13.17
C GLU A 27 3.76 10.22 -11.81
N MET A 28 2.54 9.66 -11.78
CA MET A 28 1.93 9.17 -10.55
C MET A 28 2.77 8.07 -9.89
N ALA A 29 3.23 7.08 -10.67
CA ALA A 29 4.07 6.00 -10.17
C ALA A 29 5.39 6.54 -9.59
N ARG A 30 6.01 7.52 -10.26
CA ARG A 30 7.23 8.19 -9.78
C ARG A 30 7.02 8.91 -8.46
N LEU A 31 5.99 9.74 -8.36
CA LEU A 31 5.70 10.50 -7.15
C LEU A 31 5.30 9.61 -5.97
N LEU A 32 4.60 8.50 -6.23
CA LEU A 32 4.34 7.46 -5.24
C LEU A 32 5.62 6.82 -4.73
N ALA A 33 6.52 6.40 -5.63
CA ALA A 33 7.80 5.80 -5.26
C ALA A 33 8.71 6.77 -4.47
N MET A 34 8.58 8.07 -4.71
CA MET A 34 9.30 9.12 -3.96
C MET A 34 8.62 9.48 -2.62
N GLY A 35 7.46 8.90 -2.28
CA GLY A 35 6.68 9.23 -1.09
C GLY A 35 6.11 10.66 -1.12
N LYS A 36 5.93 11.23 -2.31
CA LYS A 36 5.42 12.61 -2.50
C LYS A 36 3.90 12.67 -2.57
N ILE A 37 3.27 11.58 -2.99
CA ILE A 37 1.83 11.38 -2.99
C ILE A 37 1.52 10.00 -2.42
N ASP A 38 0.29 9.83 -1.94
CA ASP A 38 -0.28 8.52 -1.62
C ASP A 38 -1.54 8.32 -2.46
N VAL A 39 -1.87 7.06 -2.74
CA VAL A 39 -3.13 6.67 -3.35
C VAL A 39 -3.95 5.92 -2.32
N ASP A 40 -5.09 6.49 -1.96
CA ASP A 40 -6.10 5.81 -1.16
C ASP A 40 -7.12 5.14 -2.08
N VAL A 41 -7.36 3.85 -1.87
CA VAL A 41 -8.28 3.07 -2.67
C VAL A 41 -9.06 2.09 -1.80
N ASN A 42 -10.39 2.13 -1.94
CA ASN A 42 -11.27 1.17 -1.31
C ASN A 42 -11.35 -0.09 -2.16
N LEU A 43 -10.49 -1.06 -1.88
CA LEU A 43 -10.49 -2.37 -2.53
C LEU A 43 -11.30 -3.39 -1.71
N THR A 44 -12.06 -4.23 -2.42
CA THR A 44 -12.72 -5.40 -1.81
C THR A 44 -12.17 -6.66 -2.45
N ALA A 45 -11.76 -7.62 -1.61
CA ALA A 45 -11.33 -8.95 -2.05
C ALA A 45 -12.27 -10.01 -1.51
N THR A 46 -12.55 -11.05 -2.30
CA THR A 46 -13.34 -12.21 -1.88
C THR A 46 -12.42 -13.43 -1.78
N PHE A 47 -12.41 -14.09 -0.63
CA PHE A 47 -11.63 -15.30 -0.39
C PHE A 47 -12.54 -16.52 -0.30
N ILE A 48 -12.12 -17.62 -0.92
CA ILE A 48 -12.84 -18.90 -0.92
C ILE A 48 -11.86 -19.99 -0.46
N GLY A 49 -12.24 -20.77 0.55
CA GLY A 49 -11.38 -21.81 1.10
C GLY A 49 -11.90 -22.39 2.41
N ASP A 50 -10.99 -23.02 3.16
CA ASP A 50 -11.28 -23.61 4.46
C ASP A 50 -11.71 -22.54 5.48
N LYS A 51 -12.72 -22.86 6.30
CA LYS A 51 -13.31 -21.93 7.27
C LYS A 51 -12.30 -21.36 8.25
N ARG A 52 -11.33 -22.16 8.71
CA ARG A 52 -10.31 -21.71 9.67
C ARG A 52 -9.35 -20.73 9.01
N VAL A 53 -8.90 -21.05 7.80
CA VAL A 53 -8.03 -20.15 7.02
C VAL A 53 -8.74 -18.83 6.72
N LEU A 54 -10.02 -18.88 6.36
CA LEU A 54 -10.83 -17.68 6.13
C LEU A 54 -10.98 -16.83 7.41
N ALA A 55 -11.13 -17.46 8.58
CA ALA A 55 -11.18 -16.76 9.86
C ALA A 55 -9.86 -16.06 10.19
N ASP A 56 -8.73 -16.70 9.91
CA ASP A 56 -7.41 -16.11 10.10
C ASP A 56 -7.19 -14.91 9.16
N ILE A 57 -7.51 -15.06 7.86
CA ILE A 57 -7.42 -13.96 6.88
C ILE A 57 -8.28 -12.78 7.32
N LYS A 58 -9.51 -13.04 7.78
CA LYS A 58 -10.39 -12.00 8.30
C LYS A 58 -9.77 -11.27 9.48
N LEU A 59 -9.19 -12.01 10.44
CA LEU A 59 -8.53 -11.42 11.59
C LEU A 59 -7.30 -10.57 11.20
N LEU A 60 -6.50 -11.03 10.24
CA LEU A 60 -5.38 -10.25 9.70
C LEU A 60 -5.88 -8.92 9.13
N ALA A 61 -6.91 -8.96 8.28
CA ALA A 61 -7.50 -7.76 7.67
C ALA A 61 -8.09 -6.80 8.72
N GLU A 62 -8.86 -7.30 9.69
CA GLU A 62 -9.46 -6.48 10.76
C GLU A 62 -8.41 -5.87 11.71
N SER A 63 -7.26 -6.52 11.88
CA SER A 63 -6.15 -5.99 12.67
C SER A 63 -5.23 -5.02 11.91
N GLY A 64 -5.45 -4.83 10.60
CA GLY A 64 -4.56 -4.05 9.75
C GLY A 64 -3.17 -4.66 9.61
N TYR A 65 -3.06 -6.00 9.65
CA TYR A 65 -1.78 -6.69 9.52
C TYR A 65 -1.17 -6.47 8.13
N GLY A 66 0.13 -6.18 8.08
CA GLY A 66 0.84 -5.73 6.89
C GLY A 66 1.86 -4.67 7.29
N GLU A 67 1.80 -3.51 6.66
CA GLU A 67 2.63 -2.35 6.99
C GLU A 67 1.75 -1.18 7.44
N ASP A 68 2.24 -0.38 8.38
CA ASP A 68 1.63 0.89 8.72
C ASP A 68 1.94 1.96 7.65
N LYS A 69 1.35 3.14 7.80
CA LYS A 69 1.56 4.30 6.91
C LYS A 69 3.00 4.85 6.87
N PHE A 70 3.93 4.24 7.60
CA PHE A 70 5.35 4.61 7.65
C PHE A 70 6.25 3.47 7.16
N GLY A 71 5.67 2.38 6.63
CA GLY A 71 6.42 1.20 6.16
C GLY A 71 6.92 0.29 7.29
N ASN A 72 6.41 0.45 8.52
CA ASN A 72 6.76 -0.47 9.60
C ASN A 72 5.82 -1.67 9.58
N ASN A 73 6.37 -2.86 9.77
CA ASN A 73 5.58 -4.08 9.92
C ASN A 73 4.64 -3.99 11.14
N VAL A 74 3.35 -4.22 10.92
CA VAL A 74 2.36 -4.34 11.99
C VAL A 74 2.52 -5.73 12.64
N PRO A 75 2.68 -5.82 13.98
CA PRO A 75 2.93 -7.10 14.63
C PRO A 75 1.75 -8.06 14.47
N LEU A 76 2.05 -9.34 14.30
CA LEU A 76 1.02 -10.37 14.20
C LEU A 76 0.25 -10.49 15.52
N SER A 77 -1.08 -10.50 15.45
CA SER A 77 -1.96 -10.69 16.61
C SER A 77 -1.60 -11.97 17.38
N GLU A 78 -1.60 -11.91 18.71
CA GLU A 78 -1.40 -13.06 19.62
C GLU A 78 -2.33 -14.24 19.29
N LYS A 79 -3.56 -13.95 18.83
CA LYS A 79 -4.55 -14.96 18.41
C LYS A 79 -4.06 -15.83 17.24
N LEU A 80 -3.12 -15.31 16.43
CA LEU A 80 -2.48 -15.99 15.32
C LEU A 80 -1.03 -16.38 15.65
N GLY A 81 -0.63 -16.34 16.92
CA GLY A 81 0.73 -16.64 17.36
C GLY A 81 1.22 -18.02 16.92
N TYR A 82 0.32 -18.98 16.67
CA TYR A 82 0.65 -20.30 16.15
C TYR A 82 1.24 -20.30 14.72
N LEU A 83 1.15 -19.19 13.99
CA LEU A 83 1.79 -19.02 12.69
C LEU A 83 3.27 -18.63 12.82
N ARG A 84 3.71 -18.14 13.98
CA ARG A 84 5.12 -17.86 14.28
C ARG A 84 5.81 -19.20 14.52
N ARG A 85 6.37 -19.79 13.48
CA ARG A 85 7.29 -20.94 13.59
C ARG A 85 8.67 -20.49 13.99
#